data_AF-A0A435GVW2-F1
#
_entry.id   AF-A0A435GVW2-F1
#
_cell.length_a   1.000
_cell.length_b   1.000
_cell.length_c   1.000
_cell.angle_alpha   90.00
_cell.angle_beta   90.00
_cell.angle_gamma   90.00
#
_symmetry.space_group_name_H-M   'P 1'
#
loop_
_entity.id
_entity.type
_entity.pdbx_description
1 polymer ?
#
loop_
_entity_poly.entity_id
_entity_poly.type
_entity_poly.pdbx_seq_one_letter_code
_entity_poly.pdbx_strand_id
1 'polypeptide(L)' 'MSRSVGLAHIIRQDDGTSTGVWGIYTLQSAFQPIFAFKEGKLSVVAFEGLIRPFRDGEPQSPINFFSTCPAADRLH' A
#
# COMPACT_ATOMS: atom_id res chain seq x y z
N MET A 1 -7.34 16.14 -19.23
CA MET A 1 -7.98 15.93 -17.92
C MET A 1 -6.99 16.37 -16.84
N SER A 2 -7.18 17.54 -16.25
CA SER A 2 -6.34 18.05 -15.17
C SER A 2 -6.46 17.13 -13.95
N ARG A 3 -5.35 16.50 -13.51
CA ARG A 3 -5.32 15.79 -12.24
C ARG A 3 -5.61 16.83 -11.14
N SER A 4 -6.69 16.64 -10.37
CA SER A 4 -6.85 17.38 -9.13
C SER A 4 -5.65 17.07 -8.25
N VAL A 5 -4.82 18.07 -7.97
CA VAL A 5 -3.74 18.02 -6.98
C VAL A 5 -4.31 18.24 -5.56
N GLY A 6 -5.64 18.24 -5.41
CA GLY A 6 -6.33 18.47 -4.16
C GLY A 6 -6.31 17.25 -3.24
N LEU A 7 -5.63 17.39 -2.10
CA LEU A 7 -5.77 16.57 -0.89
C LEU A 7 -5.49 15.05 -1.07
N ALA A 8 -4.26 14.68 -1.43
CA ALA A 8 -3.76 13.33 -1.15
C ALA A 8 -3.59 13.15 0.38
N HIS A 9 -4.70 13.00 1.10
CA HIS A 9 -4.69 12.84 2.56
C HIS A 9 -4.35 11.40 2.88
N ILE A 10 -3.11 11.18 3.33
CA ILE A 10 -2.73 9.94 4.00
C ILE A 10 -3.28 10.02 5.43
N ILE A 11 -4.23 9.16 5.76
CA ILE A 11 -4.87 9.10 7.08
C ILE A 11 -4.28 7.93 7.85
N ARG A 12 -3.69 8.23 9.01
CA ARG A 12 -3.23 7.21 9.96
C ARG A 12 -4.44 6.57 10.64
N GLN A 13 -4.48 5.25 10.68
CA GLN A 13 -5.50 4.47 11.37
C GLN A 13 -4.99 4.05 12.76
N ASP A 14 -5.92 3.76 13.67
CA ASP A 14 -5.62 3.36 15.05
C ASP A 14 -4.87 2.01 15.12
N ASP A 15 -5.08 1.13 14.13
CA ASP A 15 -4.41 -0.16 14.01
C ASP A 15 -2.94 -0.06 13.53
N GLY A 16 -2.47 1.16 13.30
CA GLY A 16 -1.12 1.39 12.82
C GLY A 16 -0.94 1.11 11.32
N THR A 17 -2.02 1.05 10.55
CA THR A 17 -2.00 1.20 9.08
C THR A 17 -2.25 2.65 8.67
N SER A 18 -2.12 2.94 7.38
CA SER A 18 -2.46 4.23 6.79
C SER A 18 -3.30 3.99 5.55
N THR A 19 -4.27 4.88 5.31
CA THR A 19 -5.10 4.87 4.09
C THR A 19 -4.88 6.13 3.28
N GLY A 20 -5.09 6.05 1.96
CA GLY A 20 -5.04 7.21 1.06
C GLY A 20 -5.88 6.95 -0.19
N VAL A 21 -6.19 8.01 -0.94
CA VAL A 21 -6.99 7.90 -2.16
C VAL A 21 -6.09 8.08 -3.39
N TRP A 22 -6.22 7.18 -4.37
CA TRP A 22 -5.57 7.25 -5.66
C TRP A 22 -6.60 7.04 -6.78
N GLY A 23 -7.04 8.13 -7.41
CA GLY A 23 -8.12 8.07 -8.40
C GLY A 23 -9.40 7.51 -7.78
N ILE A 24 -9.84 6.35 -8.27
CA ILE A 24 -11.05 5.65 -7.78
C ILE A 24 -10.74 4.62 -6.68
N TYR A 25 -9.48 4.49 -6.28
CA TYR A 25 -9.05 3.49 -5.31
C TYR A 25 -8.83 4.12 -3.93
N THR A 26 -9.28 3.41 -2.90
CA THR A 26 -8.77 3.58 -1.55
C THR A 26 -7.61 2.60 -1.37
N LEU A 27 -6.44 3.10 -1.02
CA LEU A 27 -5.24 2.29 -0.78
C LEU A 27 -4.99 2.21 0.72
N GLN A 28 -4.84 1.00 1.26
CA GLN A 28 -4.43 0.76 2.64
C GLN A 28 -3.02 0.15 2.66
N SER A 29 -2.18 0.59 3.59
CA SER A 29 -0.89 -0.04 3.86
C SER A 29 -1.05 -1.40 4.53
N ALA A 30 -0.22 -2.38 4.17
CA ALA A 30 -0.04 -3.61 4.90
C ALA A 30 1.46 -3.88 5.12
N PHE A 31 1.81 -4.61 6.17
CA PHE A 31 3.21 -4.87 6.55
C PHE A 31 3.43 -6.37 6.72
N GLN A 32 4.15 -6.99 5.78
CA GLN A 32 4.48 -8.40 5.85
C GLN A 32 5.80 -8.57 6.63
N PRO A 33 5.81 -9.25 7.79
CA PRO A 33 7.02 -9.42 8.57
C PRO A 33 8.05 -10.26 7.82
N ILE A 34 9.30 -9.83 7.90
CA ILE A 34 10.48 -10.56 7.43
C ILE A 34 11.20 -11.11 8.66
N PHE A 35 11.47 -12.41 8.64
CA PHE A 35 12.09 -13.12 9.74
C PHE A 35 13.53 -13.53 9.42
N ALA A 36 14.37 -13.52 10.44
CA ALA A 36 15.70 -14.13 10.40
C ALA A 36 15.99 -14.85 11.72
N PHE A 37 16.91 -15.82 11.68
CA PHE A 37 17.39 -16.46 12.90
C PHE A 37 18.39 -15.55 13.61
N LYS A 38 18.14 -15.29 14.90
CA LYS A 38 19.08 -14.66 15.84
C LYS A 38 19.22 -15.57 17.04
N GLU A 39 20.45 -15.98 17.36
CA GLU A 39 20.73 -16.86 18.50
C GLU A 39 19.88 -18.15 18.50
N GLY A 40 19.69 -18.75 17.32
CA GLY A 40 18.90 -19.98 17.15
C GLY A 40 17.38 -19.79 17.26
N LYS A 41 16.87 -18.55 17.38
CA LYS A 41 15.44 -18.25 17.41
C LYS A 41 15.01 -17.40 16.24
N LEU A 42 13.82 -17.70 15.71
CA LEU A 42 13.21 -16.87 14.67
C LEU A 42 12.81 -15.52 15.29
N SER A 43 13.29 -14.43 14.69
CA SER A 43 13.00 -13.06 15.12
C SER A 43 12.50 -12.24 13.94
N VAL A 44 11.52 -11.36 14.19
CA VAL A 44 11.15 -10.33 13.19
C VAL A 44 12.32 -9.35 13.09
N VAL A 45 12.82 -9.13 11.88
CA VAL A 45 13.97 -8.24 11.63
C VAL A 45 13.63 -7.06 10.73
N ALA A 46 12.55 -7.15 9.95
CA ALA A 46 12.06 -6.09 9.08
C ALA A 46 10.59 -6.34 8.70
N PHE A 47 10.03 -5.44 7.91
CA PHE A 47 8.73 -5.61 7.26
C PHE A 47 8.84 -5.19 5.79
N GLU A 48 8.21 -5.97 4.91
CA GLU A 48 7.91 -5.53 3.55
C GLU A 48 6.61 -4.70 3.57
N GLY A 49 6.70 -3.47 3.07
CA GLY A 49 5.55 -2.59 2.92
C GLY A 49 4.77 -2.95 1.66
N LEU A 50 3.47 -3.17 1.80
CA LEU A 50 2.57 -3.56 0.73
C LEU A 50 1.37 -2.59 0.64
N ILE A 51 0.72 -2.55 -0.52
CA ILE A 51 -0.55 -1.85 -0.72
C ILE A 51 -1.69 -2.87 -0.88
N ARG A 52 -2.82 -2.53 -0.28
CA ARG A 52 -4.11 -3.21 -0.43
C ARG A 52 -5.10 -2.23 -1.06
N PRO A 53 -5.38 -2.35 -2.37
CA PRO A 53 -6.33 -1.48 -3.05
C PRO A 53 -7.76 -1.95 -2.81
N PHE A 54 -8.67 -1.00 -2.66
CA PHE A 54 -10.11 -1.21 -2.56
C PHE A 54 -10.81 -0.29 -3.56
N ARG A 55 -11.96 -0.75 -4.09
CA ARG A 55 -12.85 0.04 -4.94
C ARG A 55 -14.27 -0.23 -4.50
N ASP A 56 -15.02 0.84 -4.19
CA ASP A 56 -16.41 0.74 -3.71
C ASP A 56 -16.55 -0.20 -2.49
N GLY A 57 -15.53 -0.23 -1.62
CA GLY A 57 -15.45 -1.10 -0.45
C GLY A 57 -14.90 -2.51 -0.72
N GLU A 58 -14.80 -2.92 -1.99
CA GLU A 58 -14.38 -4.26 -2.37
C GLU A 58 -12.86 -4.36 -2.58
N PRO A 59 -12.20 -5.39 -2.03
CA PRO A 59 -10.76 -5.59 -2.22
C PRO A 59 -10.43 -5.86 -3.68
N GLN A 60 -9.37 -5.23 -4.15
CA GLN A 60 -8.88 -5.34 -5.52
C GLN A 60 -7.52 -6.05 -5.54
N SER A 61 -7.22 -6.71 -6.65
CA SER A 61 -5.92 -7.32 -6.86
C SER A 61 -4.83 -6.25 -7.00
N PRO A 62 -3.72 -6.32 -6.23
CA PRO A 62 -2.61 -5.39 -6.36
C PRO A 62 -2.04 -5.32 -7.78
N ILE A 63 -1.90 -6.46 -8.46
CA ILE A 63 -1.38 -6.49 -9.84
C ILE A 63 -2.32 -5.77 -10.82
N ASN A 64 -3.64 -5.88 -10.60
CA ASN A 64 -4.62 -5.16 -11.41
C ASN A 64 -4.60 -3.67 -11.12
N PHE A 65 -4.39 -3.26 -9.87
CA PHE A 65 -4.21 -1.84 -9.54
C PHE A 65 -2.94 -1.27 -10.18
N PHE A 66 -1.78 -1.90 -9.98
CA PHE A 66 -0.50 -1.41 -10.50
C PHE A 66 -0.45 -1.37 -12.02
N SER A 67 -1.19 -2.24 -12.73
CA SER A 67 -1.29 -2.16 -14.18
C SER A 67 -2.01 -0.90 -14.68
N THR A 68 -2.87 -0.28 -13.85
CA THR A 68 -3.50 1.03 -14.13
C THR A 68 -2.57 2.22 -13.90
N CYS A 69 -1.47 2.06 -13.15
CA CYS A 69 -0.52 3.13 -12.91
C CYS A 69 0.22 3.48 -14.22
N PRO A 70 0.22 4.77 -14.63
CA PRO A 70 0.94 5.20 -15.82
C PRO A 70 2.41 4.83 -15.77
N ALA A 71 3.00 4.49 -16.90
CA ALA A 71 4.40 4.03 -16.96
C ALA A 71 5.40 5.08 -16.43
N ALA A 72 5.08 6.37 -16.56
CA ALA A 72 5.89 7.47 -16.03
C ALA A 72 5.86 7.58 -14.50
N ASP A 73 4.82 7.03 -13.85
CA ASP A 73 4.67 7.03 -12.40
C ASP A 73 5.28 5.75 -11.76
N ARG A 74 5.81 4.81 -12.57
CA ARG A 74 6.47 3.59 -12.09
C ARG A 74 7.95 3.89 -11.80
N LEU A 75 8.46 3.36 -10.69
CA LEU A 75 9.90 3.38 -10.40
C LEU A 75 10.59 2.45 -11.41
N HIS A 76 11.53 2.99 -12.21
CA HIS A 76 12.41 2.22 -13.11
C HIS A 76 13.83 2.20 -12.55
#